data_AF-A0A815PZS3-F1
#
_entry.id   AF-A0A815PZS3-F1
#
_cell.length_a   1.000
_cell.length_b   1.000
_cell.length_c   1.000
_cell.angle_alpha   90.00
_cell.angle_beta   90.00
_cell.angle_gamma   90.00
#
_symmetry.space_group_name_H-M   'P 1'
#
loop_
_entity.id
_entity.type
_entity.pdbx_description
1 polymer ?
#
loop_
_entity_poly.entity_id
_entity_poly.type
_entity_poly.pdbx_seq_one_letter_code
_entity_poly.pdbx_strand_id
1 'polypeptide(L)'
;SDIQHRGTQLLEIYALEIQMHTSQKNNKKLKQLYEASLHIKSAIPHPLIMGVIRECGGKMHLREQEYEKSHTDFFEAFKNYDESGSPRRITCLKYLVLANMLMRSTINPFDSQEAKPYKDNPDIQAMTNLISAYQNNNIKEFEIILSKNHKTIMNDPFIREHIEILLRSIRMKVLIKLIKPYTKIRIQFIAQELNIDINEVINLLISCILDQTILGKIDQVNHVLELDQQQNIQDLHRYQAISKVTLQLQTMQQTILQQFK
;
A
#
# COMPACT_ATOMS: atom_id res chain seq x y z
N SER A 1 1.79 -8.19 42.13
CA SER A 1 1.27 -9.50 41.70
C SER A 1 -0.12 -9.37 41.08
N ASP A 2 -1.13 -8.87 41.79
CA ASP A 2 -2.53 -8.87 41.31
C ASP A 2 -2.80 -7.99 40.08
N ILE A 3 -2.17 -6.80 39.98
CA ILE A 3 -2.36 -5.88 38.84
C ILE A 3 -1.82 -6.51 37.53
N GLN A 4 -0.71 -7.23 37.62
CA GLN A 4 -0.08 -7.91 36.49
C GLN A 4 -0.93 -9.11 36.02
N HIS A 5 -1.49 -9.85 36.97
CA HIS A 5 -2.36 -11.00 36.69
C HIS A 5 -3.68 -10.56 36.06
N ARG A 6 -4.28 -9.46 36.57
CA ARG A 6 -5.50 -8.86 35.99
C ARG A 6 -5.26 -8.32 34.58
N GLY A 7 -4.12 -7.66 34.35
CA GLY A 7 -3.75 -7.17 33.01
C GLY A 7 -3.55 -8.30 32.01
N THR A 8 -2.97 -9.42 32.44
CA THR A 8 -2.80 -10.61 31.60
C THR A 8 -4.14 -11.22 31.23
N GLN A 9 -5.03 -11.46 32.20
CA GLN A 9 -6.39 -11.98 31.99
C GLN A 9 -7.20 -11.07 31.04
N LEU A 10 -7.07 -9.76 31.19
CA LEU A 10 -7.77 -8.80 30.34
C LEU A 10 -7.33 -8.88 28.87
N LEU A 11 -6.03 -9.12 28.62
CA LEU A 11 -5.52 -9.33 27.26
C LEU A 11 -6.04 -10.65 26.65
N GLU A 12 -6.23 -11.70 27.46
CA GLU A 12 -6.83 -12.95 26.96
C GLU A 12 -8.29 -12.73 26.55
N ILE A 13 -9.05 -11.96 27.34
CA ILE A 13 -10.43 -11.58 27.02
C ILE A 13 -10.46 -10.79 25.70
N TYR A 14 -9.61 -9.78 25.56
CA TYR A 14 -9.54 -9.01 24.30
C TYR A 14 -9.14 -9.87 23.10
N ALA A 15 -8.23 -10.82 23.26
CA ALA A 15 -7.87 -11.73 22.17
C ALA A 15 -9.05 -12.60 21.73
N LEU A 16 -9.87 -13.09 22.67
CA LEU A 16 -11.10 -13.84 22.35
C LEU A 16 -12.14 -12.95 21.66
N GLU A 17 -12.35 -11.73 22.14
CA GLU A 17 -13.25 -10.75 21.52
C GLU A 17 -12.81 -10.38 20.10
N ILE A 18 -11.50 -10.22 19.88
CA ILE A 18 -10.90 -9.98 18.55
C ILE A 18 -11.21 -11.15 17.61
N GLN A 19 -11.03 -12.40 18.05
CA GLN A 19 -11.33 -13.57 17.22
C GLN A 19 -12.82 -13.66 16.86
N MET A 20 -13.70 -13.38 17.83
CA MET A 20 -15.15 -13.33 17.61
C MET A 20 -15.52 -12.25 16.59
N HIS A 21 -15.05 -11.02 16.78
CA HIS A 21 -15.38 -9.90 15.88
C HIS A 21 -14.70 -10.00 14.52
N THR A 22 -13.56 -10.67 14.41
CA THR A 22 -12.93 -11.00 13.13
C THR A 22 -13.84 -11.90 12.30
N SER A 23 -14.47 -12.89 12.95
CA SER A 23 -15.44 -13.78 12.29
C SER A 23 -16.72 -13.03 11.87
N GLN A 24 -17.14 -12.03 12.65
CA GLN A 24 -18.28 -11.15 12.35
C GLN A 24 -17.95 -9.99 11.39
N LYS A 25 -16.68 -9.81 11.00
CA LYS A 25 -16.18 -8.68 10.19
C LYS A 25 -16.52 -7.29 10.78
N ASN A 26 -16.58 -7.16 12.10
CA ASN A 26 -16.89 -5.87 12.75
C ASN A 26 -15.62 -5.02 12.96
N ASN A 27 -15.21 -4.31 11.91
CA ASN A 27 -13.95 -3.56 11.88
C ASN A 27 -13.88 -2.41 12.89
N LYS A 28 -15.01 -1.76 13.19
CA LYS A 28 -15.06 -0.65 14.15
C LYS A 28 -14.71 -1.12 15.55
N LYS A 29 -15.24 -2.29 15.95
CA LYS A 29 -14.99 -2.84 17.29
C LYS A 29 -13.58 -3.40 17.40
N LEU A 30 -13.05 -4.02 16.35
CA LEU A 30 -11.66 -4.49 16.30
C LEU A 30 -10.65 -3.36 16.54
N LYS A 31 -10.89 -2.17 15.96
CA LYS A 31 -10.04 -1.00 16.19
C LYS A 31 -10.03 -0.58 17.66
N GLN A 32 -11.20 -0.46 18.27
CA GLN A 32 -11.32 -0.10 19.69
C GLN A 32 -10.63 -1.12 20.61
N LEU A 33 -10.77 -2.42 20.31
CA LEU A 33 -10.14 -3.48 21.10
C LEU A 33 -8.62 -3.46 20.96
N TYR A 34 -8.10 -3.21 19.76
CA TYR A 34 -6.66 -3.07 19.53
C TYR A 34 -6.10 -1.86 20.29
N GLU A 35 -6.72 -0.68 20.17
CA GLU A 35 -6.30 0.52 20.91
C GLU A 35 -6.36 0.29 22.43
N ALA A 36 -7.44 -0.34 22.93
CA ALA A 36 -7.57 -0.70 24.34
C ALA A 36 -6.46 -1.65 24.82
N SER A 37 -6.03 -2.59 23.96
CA SER A 37 -4.95 -3.53 24.28
C SER A 37 -3.58 -2.85 24.43
N LEU A 38 -3.30 -1.79 23.64
CA LEU A 38 -2.04 -1.04 23.69
C LEU A 38 -1.83 -0.26 25.00
N HIS A 39 -2.92 0.07 25.71
CA HIS A 39 -2.85 0.74 27.00
C HIS A 39 -2.37 -0.20 28.13
N ILE A 40 -2.43 -1.52 27.94
CA ILE A 40 -2.05 -2.52 28.94
C ILE A 40 -0.56 -2.84 28.77
N LYS A 41 0.31 -1.92 29.22
CA LYS A 41 1.79 -2.07 29.16
C LYS A 41 2.39 -2.90 30.30
N SER A 42 1.65 -3.08 31.39
CA SER A 42 2.16 -3.68 32.63
C SER A 42 2.07 -5.21 32.67
N ALA A 43 1.40 -5.83 31.69
CA ALA A 43 1.21 -7.28 31.63
C ALA A 43 2.23 -7.92 30.67
N ILE A 44 2.72 -9.11 31.02
CA ILE A 44 3.52 -9.95 30.13
C ILE A 44 2.59 -11.09 29.67
N PRO A 45 1.84 -10.91 28.57
CA PRO A 45 0.95 -11.96 28.09
C PRO A 45 1.74 -13.10 27.44
N HIS A 46 1.08 -14.24 27.31
CA HIS A 46 1.62 -15.37 26.54
C HIS A 46 1.85 -14.95 25.07
N PRO A 47 2.98 -15.33 24.42
CA PRO A 47 3.31 -14.91 23.05
C PRO A 47 2.17 -15.14 22.05
N LEU A 48 1.47 -16.28 22.17
CA LEU A 48 0.30 -16.57 21.32
C LEU A 48 -0.79 -15.47 21.36
N ILE A 49 -1.08 -14.92 22.54
CA ILE A 49 -2.12 -13.90 22.75
C ILE A 49 -1.66 -12.58 22.16
N MET A 50 -0.40 -12.22 22.39
CA MET A 50 0.21 -11.04 21.79
C MET A 50 0.20 -11.13 20.25
N GLY A 51 0.50 -12.31 19.70
CA GLY A 51 0.44 -12.57 18.26
C GLY A 51 -0.94 -12.32 17.66
N VAL A 52 -2.01 -12.76 18.33
CA VAL A 52 -3.41 -12.54 17.87
C VAL A 52 -3.76 -11.05 17.86
N ILE A 53 -3.41 -10.33 18.93
CA ILE A 53 -3.69 -8.90 19.06
C ILE A 53 -2.94 -8.10 17.98
N ARG A 54 -1.64 -8.38 17.80
CA ARG A 54 -0.80 -7.73 16.80
C ARG A 54 -1.22 -8.05 15.37
N GLU A 55 -1.63 -9.29 15.07
CA GLU A 55 -2.17 -9.66 13.76
C GLU A 55 -3.42 -8.82 13.42
N CYS A 56 -4.29 -8.59 14.40
CA CYS A 56 -5.47 -7.73 14.24
C CYS A 56 -5.07 -6.26 13.98
N GLY A 57 -4.10 -5.74 14.74
CA GLY A 57 -3.53 -4.40 14.51
C GLY A 57 -2.96 -4.24 13.10
N GLY A 58 -2.19 -5.23 12.65
CA GLY A 58 -1.63 -5.25 11.30
C GLY A 58 -2.71 -5.20 10.20
N LYS A 59 -3.78 -6.01 10.35
CA LYS A 59 -4.92 -6.03 9.41
C LYS A 59 -5.71 -4.72 9.42
N MET A 60 -5.87 -4.10 10.59
CA MET A 60 -6.51 -2.80 10.73
C MET A 60 -5.69 -1.70 10.04
N HIS A 61 -4.40 -1.57 10.37
CA HIS A 61 -3.53 -0.57 9.76
C HIS A 61 -3.44 -0.70 8.23
N LEU A 62 -3.48 -1.93 7.70
CA LEU A 62 -3.44 -2.14 6.25
C LEU A 62 -4.70 -1.59 5.55
N ARG A 63 -5.87 -1.68 6.19
CA ARG A 63 -7.13 -1.09 5.69
C ARG A 63 -7.15 0.43 5.79
N GLU A 64 -6.46 0.99 6.78
CA GLU A 64 -6.28 2.44 6.94
C GLU A 64 -5.13 2.99 6.08
N GLN A 65 -4.51 2.15 5.25
CA GLN A 65 -3.38 2.49 4.37
C GLN A 65 -2.11 2.93 5.14
N GLU A 66 -2.03 2.61 6.42
CA GLU A 66 -0.83 2.82 7.25
C GLU A 66 0.12 1.63 7.12
N TYR A 67 0.75 1.50 5.94
CA TYR A 67 1.56 0.31 5.58
C TYR A 67 2.76 0.07 6.50
N GLU A 68 3.40 1.13 7.00
CA GLU A 68 4.57 1.03 7.87
C GLU A 68 4.22 0.45 9.25
N LYS A 69 3.16 0.95 9.88
CA LYS A 69 2.66 0.41 11.16
C LYS A 69 2.13 -1.01 11.00
N SER A 70 1.47 -1.28 9.87
CA SER A 70 1.01 -2.62 9.53
C SER A 70 2.18 -3.62 9.44
N HIS A 71 3.27 -3.22 8.77
CA HIS A 71 4.48 -4.01 8.67
C HIS A 71 5.09 -4.31 10.05
N THR A 72 5.22 -3.30 10.93
CA THR A 72 5.75 -3.51 12.28
C THR A 72 4.88 -4.46 13.10
N ASP A 73 3.56 -4.29 13.06
CA ASP A 73 2.62 -5.16 13.79
C ASP A 73 2.65 -6.60 13.28
N PHE A 74 2.70 -6.81 11.95
CA PHE A 74 2.81 -8.16 11.40
C PHE A 74 4.16 -8.81 11.70
N PHE A 75 5.24 -8.04 11.77
CA PHE A 75 6.56 -8.56 12.12
C PHE A 75 6.61 -9.01 13.59
N GLU A 76 6.08 -8.19 14.50
CA GLU A 76 5.94 -8.58 15.91
C GLU A 76 4.99 -9.78 16.08
N ALA A 77 3.87 -9.81 15.37
CA ALA A 77 2.94 -10.94 15.39
C ALA A 77 3.63 -12.23 14.92
N PHE A 78 4.43 -12.16 13.85
CA PHE A 78 5.19 -13.29 13.33
C PHE A 78 6.17 -13.84 14.36
N LYS A 79 6.97 -12.98 15.02
CA LYS A 79 7.90 -13.40 16.09
C LYS A 79 7.18 -14.13 17.22
N ASN A 80 6.09 -13.56 17.71
CA ASN A 80 5.26 -14.15 18.75
C ASN A 80 4.65 -15.51 18.34
N TYR A 81 4.26 -15.66 17.08
CA TYR A 81 3.75 -16.93 16.55
C TYR A 81 4.85 -17.98 16.34
N ASP A 82 6.07 -17.55 16.01
CA ASP A 82 7.24 -18.41 15.87
C ASP A 82 7.69 -18.97 17.23
N GLU A 83 7.81 -18.09 18.24
CA GLU A 83 8.14 -18.46 19.62
C GLU A 83 7.10 -19.40 20.25
N SER A 84 5.82 -19.23 19.91
CA SER A 84 4.74 -20.11 20.38
C SER A 84 4.56 -21.39 19.55
N GLY A 85 5.32 -21.57 18.46
CA GLY A 85 5.21 -22.73 17.58
C GLY A 85 3.89 -22.83 16.80
N SER A 86 3.09 -21.76 16.76
CA SER A 86 1.75 -21.75 16.16
C SER A 86 1.82 -21.97 14.65
N PRO A 87 0.89 -22.75 14.04
CA PRO A 87 0.81 -22.90 12.59
C PRO A 87 0.43 -21.58 11.90
N ARG A 88 -0.14 -20.61 12.63
CA ARG A 88 -0.50 -19.29 12.11
C ARG A 88 0.70 -18.48 11.65
N ARG A 89 1.93 -18.82 12.07
CA ARG A 89 3.15 -18.12 11.63
C ARG A 89 3.29 -18.06 10.10
N ILE A 90 2.93 -19.13 9.39
CA ILE A 90 2.98 -19.17 7.92
C ILE A 90 2.00 -18.17 7.32
N THR A 91 0.80 -18.07 7.88
CA THR A 91 -0.24 -17.13 7.40
C THR A 91 0.16 -15.69 7.72
N CYS A 92 0.69 -15.44 8.92
CA CYS A 92 1.18 -14.13 9.32
C CYS A 92 2.36 -13.68 8.43
N LEU A 93 3.24 -14.60 8.04
CA LEU A 93 4.34 -14.30 7.14
C LEU A 93 3.84 -13.89 5.74
N LYS A 94 2.75 -14.50 5.24
CA LYS A 94 2.09 -14.05 4.00
C LYS A 94 1.61 -12.59 4.12
N TYR A 95 1.02 -12.22 5.27
CA TYR A 95 0.59 -10.83 5.51
C TYR A 95 1.76 -9.86 5.64
N LEU A 96 2.84 -10.27 6.30
CA LEU A 96 4.06 -9.46 6.40
C LEU A 96 4.64 -9.16 5.01
N VAL A 97 4.75 -10.18 4.15
CA VAL A 97 5.24 -10.04 2.78
C VAL A 97 4.35 -9.08 1.99
N LEU A 98 3.03 -9.21 2.10
CA LEU A 98 2.07 -8.32 1.47
C LEU A 98 2.25 -6.87 1.95
N ALA A 99 2.35 -6.65 3.26
CA ALA A 99 2.56 -5.32 3.84
C ALA A 99 3.89 -4.70 3.38
N ASN A 100 4.96 -5.50 3.30
CA ASN A 100 6.26 -5.05 2.81
C ASN A 100 6.19 -4.58 1.34
N MET A 101 5.51 -5.35 0.48
CA MET A 101 5.31 -4.97 -0.92
C MET A 101 4.49 -3.67 -1.05
N LEU A 102 3.43 -3.52 -0.24
CA LEU A 102 2.60 -2.31 -0.22
C LEU A 102 3.32 -1.07 0.33
N MET A 103 4.21 -1.26 1.30
CA MET A 103 5.13 -0.22 1.80
C MET A 103 6.12 0.25 0.72
N ARG A 104 6.18 -0.42 -0.44
CA ARG A 104 7.14 -0.16 -1.53
C ARG A 104 8.60 -0.29 -1.09
N SER A 105 8.84 -1.08 -0.04
CA SER A 105 10.19 -1.35 0.44
C SER A 105 10.93 -2.26 -0.54
N THR A 106 12.23 -2.02 -0.68
CA THR A 106 13.13 -2.92 -1.42
C THR A 106 13.72 -4.00 -0.52
N ILE A 107 13.54 -3.89 0.80
CA ILE A 107 14.11 -4.80 1.79
C ILE A 107 13.32 -6.10 1.79
N ASN A 108 13.99 -7.21 1.53
CA ASN A 108 13.36 -8.51 1.51
C ASN A 108 13.04 -8.96 2.96
N PRO A 109 11.76 -9.23 3.31
CA PRO A 109 11.40 -9.71 4.64
C PRO A 109 12.09 -11.05 5.01
N PHE A 110 12.48 -11.85 4.01
CA PHE A 110 13.19 -13.12 4.21
C PHE A 110 14.69 -12.99 4.54
N ASP A 111 15.24 -11.79 4.50
CA ASP A 111 16.63 -11.55 4.94
C ASP A 111 16.74 -11.50 6.48
N SER A 112 15.61 -11.37 7.19
CA SER A 112 15.55 -11.47 8.65
C SER A 112 15.92 -12.89 9.12
N GLN A 113 16.61 -12.98 10.27
CA GLN A 113 17.04 -14.28 10.82
C GLN A 113 15.86 -15.21 11.09
N GLU A 114 14.72 -14.62 11.45
CA GLU A 114 13.48 -15.30 11.82
C GLU A 114 12.71 -15.83 10.59
N ALA A 115 12.72 -15.11 9.46
CA ALA A 115 12.01 -15.53 8.26
C ALA A 115 12.87 -16.35 7.27
N LYS A 116 14.20 -16.23 7.34
CA LYS A 116 15.14 -16.97 6.49
C LYS A 116 14.91 -18.49 6.41
N PRO A 117 14.66 -19.23 7.51
CA PRO A 117 14.44 -20.68 7.44
C PRO A 117 13.14 -21.06 6.72
N TYR A 118 12.22 -20.12 6.57
CA TYR A 118 10.91 -20.35 5.97
C TYR A 118 10.88 -20.15 4.45
N LYS A 119 11.98 -19.68 3.85
CA LYS A 119 12.06 -19.35 2.42
C LYS A 119 11.79 -20.56 1.51
N ASP A 120 12.24 -21.75 1.93
CA ASP A 120 12.13 -22.99 1.15
C ASP A 120 10.81 -23.75 1.39
N ASN A 121 9.93 -23.22 2.26
CA ASN A 121 8.64 -23.84 2.51
C ASN A 121 7.73 -23.69 1.27
N PRO A 122 7.09 -24.76 0.77
CA PRO A 122 6.24 -24.71 -0.42
C PRO A 122 5.09 -23.69 -0.33
N ASP A 123 4.54 -23.46 0.87
CA ASP A 123 3.45 -22.49 1.08
C ASP A 123 3.92 -21.02 0.98
N ILE A 124 5.23 -20.80 1.10
CA ILE A 124 5.88 -19.49 1.17
C ILE A 124 6.67 -19.22 -0.10
N GLN A 125 7.13 -20.25 -0.81
CA GLN A 125 7.82 -20.13 -2.09
C GLN A 125 7.01 -19.30 -3.10
N ALA A 126 5.69 -19.43 -3.11
CA ALA A 126 4.81 -18.60 -3.91
C ALA A 126 4.95 -17.10 -3.57
N MET A 127 5.05 -16.75 -2.29
CA MET A 127 5.26 -15.38 -1.82
C MET A 127 6.67 -14.88 -2.12
N THR A 128 7.69 -15.72 -1.97
CA THR A 128 9.08 -15.39 -2.34
C THR A 128 9.18 -15.03 -3.83
N ASN A 129 8.55 -15.81 -4.70
CA ASN A 129 8.52 -15.55 -6.13
C ASN A 129 7.73 -14.26 -6.46
N LEU A 130 6.65 -13.97 -5.72
CA LEU A 130 5.92 -12.71 -5.88
C LEU A 130 6.78 -11.50 -5.52
N ILE A 131 7.58 -11.57 -4.45
CA ILE A 131 8.51 -10.49 -4.07
C ILE A 131 9.54 -10.28 -5.16
N SER A 132 10.15 -11.34 -5.71
CA SER A 132 11.15 -11.19 -6.78
C SER A 132 10.53 -10.57 -8.03
N ALA A 133 9.32 -11.00 -8.42
CA ALA A 133 8.60 -10.40 -9.54
C ALA A 133 8.25 -8.92 -9.28
N TYR A 134 7.87 -8.57 -8.04
CA TYR A 134 7.61 -7.20 -7.60
C TYR A 134 8.85 -6.31 -7.70
N GLN A 135 9.98 -6.78 -7.19
CA GLN A 135 11.26 -6.05 -7.23
C GLN A 135 11.74 -5.81 -8.66
N ASN A 136 11.60 -6.82 -9.52
CA ASN A 136 11.92 -6.73 -10.94
C ASN A 136 10.91 -5.89 -11.75
N ASN A 137 9.77 -5.53 -11.16
CA ASN A 137 8.64 -4.85 -11.81
C ASN A 137 8.12 -5.63 -13.04
N ASN A 138 8.11 -6.96 -12.96
CA ASN A 138 7.68 -7.84 -14.04
C ASN A 138 6.20 -8.25 -13.85
N ILE A 139 5.30 -7.56 -14.54
CA ILE A 139 3.84 -7.77 -14.42
C ILE A 139 3.44 -9.17 -14.92
N LYS A 140 4.01 -9.61 -16.05
CA LYS A 140 3.67 -10.90 -16.69
C LYS A 140 4.03 -12.06 -15.77
N GLU A 141 5.22 -12.02 -15.18
CA GLU A 141 5.66 -13.03 -14.22
C GLU A 141 4.79 -13.01 -12.94
N PHE A 142 4.43 -11.83 -12.45
CA PHE A 142 3.55 -11.68 -11.30
C PHE A 142 2.17 -12.33 -11.55
N GLU A 143 1.55 -12.09 -12.71
CA GLU A 143 0.26 -12.70 -13.10
C GLU A 143 0.37 -14.23 -13.28
N ILE A 144 1.48 -14.72 -13.85
CA ILE A 144 1.75 -16.16 -13.96
C ILE A 144 1.87 -16.81 -12.58
N ILE A 145 2.53 -16.16 -11.62
CA ILE A 145 2.68 -16.69 -10.26
C ILE A 145 1.33 -16.75 -9.55
N LEU A 146 0.50 -15.71 -9.70
CA LEU A 146 -0.85 -15.67 -9.12
C LEU A 146 -1.77 -16.74 -9.72
N SER A 147 -1.73 -16.95 -11.02
CA SER A 147 -2.55 -17.98 -11.68
C SER A 147 -2.13 -19.40 -11.30
N LYS A 148 -0.82 -19.69 -11.22
CA LYS A 148 -0.30 -21.00 -10.79
C LYS A 148 -0.60 -21.30 -9.32
N ASN A 149 -0.47 -20.31 -8.45
CA ASN A 149 -0.61 -20.48 -7.00
C ASN A 149 -1.96 -19.96 -6.46
N HIS A 150 -3.00 -19.95 -7.30
CA HIS A 150 -4.30 -19.40 -6.97
C HIS A 150 -4.88 -19.97 -5.66
N LYS A 151 -4.77 -21.28 -5.43
CA LYS A 151 -5.30 -21.93 -4.21
C LYS A 151 -4.61 -21.45 -2.93
N THR A 152 -3.32 -21.15 -2.97
CA THR A 152 -2.53 -20.82 -1.78
C THR A 152 -2.62 -19.34 -1.39
N ILE A 153 -2.90 -18.48 -2.38
CA ILE A 153 -2.91 -17.02 -2.24
C ILE A 153 -4.33 -16.46 -2.27
N MET A 154 -5.16 -16.85 -3.24
CA MET A 154 -6.50 -16.27 -3.44
C MET A 154 -7.56 -16.85 -2.52
N ASN A 155 -7.30 -17.98 -1.84
CA ASN A 155 -8.23 -18.52 -0.85
C ASN A 155 -8.39 -17.61 0.36
N ASP A 156 -7.40 -16.76 0.67
CA ASP A 156 -7.50 -15.78 1.74
C ASP A 156 -8.20 -14.51 1.22
N PRO A 157 -9.40 -14.16 1.75
CA PRO A 157 -10.12 -12.96 1.34
C PRO A 157 -9.35 -11.66 1.61
N PHE A 158 -8.55 -11.62 2.68
CA PHE A 158 -7.77 -10.44 3.05
C PHE A 158 -6.65 -10.19 2.03
N ILE A 159 -5.92 -11.23 1.64
CA ILE A 159 -4.84 -11.09 0.65
C ILE A 159 -5.42 -10.67 -0.71
N ARG A 160 -6.56 -11.25 -1.11
CA ARG A 160 -7.21 -10.94 -2.39
C ARG A 160 -7.53 -9.46 -2.55
N GLU A 161 -8.12 -8.83 -1.53
CA GLU A 161 -8.47 -7.39 -1.54
C GLU A 161 -7.25 -6.50 -1.79
N HIS A 162 -6.11 -6.88 -1.23
CA HIS A 162 -4.88 -6.08 -1.32
C HIS A 162 -4.01 -6.41 -2.54
N ILE A 163 -4.18 -7.57 -3.19
CA ILE A 163 -3.47 -7.91 -4.43
C ILE A 163 -3.85 -6.99 -5.58
N GLU A 164 -5.12 -6.58 -5.69
CA GLU A 164 -5.56 -5.64 -6.73
C GLU A 164 -4.86 -4.29 -6.60
N ILE A 165 -4.74 -3.78 -5.36
CA ILE A 165 -4.00 -2.56 -5.04
C ILE A 165 -2.52 -2.72 -5.42
N LEU A 166 -1.94 -3.88 -5.11
CA LEU A 166 -0.55 -4.16 -5.42
C LEU A 166 -0.28 -4.20 -6.93
N LEU A 167 -1.15 -4.87 -7.71
CA LEU A 167 -1.09 -4.89 -9.17
C LEU A 167 -1.15 -3.48 -9.75
N ARG A 168 -2.05 -2.64 -9.23
CA ARG A 168 -2.16 -1.23 -9.64
C ARG A 168 -0.86 -0.47 -9.36
N SER A 169 -0.26 -0.67 -8.20
CA SER A 169 1.01 -0.04 -7.81
C SER A 169 2.18 -0.45 -8.73
N ILE A 170 2.29 -1.74 -9.07
CA ILE A 170 3.32 -2.23 -10.01
C ILE A 170 3.11 -1.62 -11.39
N ARG A 171 1.87 -1.67 -11.91
CA ARG A 171 1.52 -1.13 -13.23
C ARG A 171 1.84 0.36 -13.32
N MET A 172 1.54 1.13 -12.27
CA MET A 172 1.89 2.56 -12.19
C MET A 172 3.41 2.78 -12.25
N LYS A 173 4.20 1.99 -11.53
CA LYS A 173 5.66 2.09 -11.54
C LYS A 173 6.27 1.72 -12.89
N VAL A 174 5.77 0.65 -13.52
CA VAL A 174 6.19 0.24 -14.88
C VAL A 174 5.79 1.30 -15.90
N LEU A 175 4.57 1.85 -15.80
CA LEU A 175 4.09 2.91 -16.67
C LEU A 175 5.00 4.14 -16.62
N ILE A 176 5.35 4.64 -15.44
CA ILE A 176 6.24 5.81 -15.28
C ILE A 176 7.61 5.54 -15.93
N LYS A 177 8.14 4.33 -15.78
CA LYS A 177 9.41 3.94 -16.43
C LYS A 177 9.26 3.85 -17.96
N LEU A 178 8.14 3.34 -18.44
CA LEU A 178 7.84 3.14 -19.86
C LEU A 178 7.67 4.47 -20.59
N ILE A 179 6.99 5.46 -20.00
CA ILE A 179 6.70 6.75 -20.65
C ILE A 179 7.90 7.71 -20.67
N LYS A 180 8.84 7.57 -19.72
CA LYS A 180 9.96 8.51 -19.53
C LYS A 180 10.79 8.85 -20.78
N PRO A 181 11.12 7.90 -21.69
CA PRO A 181 11.89 8.22 -22.89
C PRO A 181 11.05 8.77 -24.05
N TYR A 182 9.71 8.75 -23.97
CA TYR A 182 8.84 9.18 -25.06
C TYR A 182 8.35 10.61 -24.85
N THR A 183 8.04 11.32 -25.94
CA THR A 183 7.30 12.60 -25.90
C THR A 183 5.84 12.41 -26.30
N LYS A 184 5.58 11.50 -27.25
CA LYS A 184 4.25 11.05 -27.64
C LYS A 184 4.25 9.54 -27.68
N ILE A 185 3.27 8.91 -27.04
CA ILE A 185 3.17 7.45 -26.96
C ILE A 185 1.73 7.01 -27.21
N ARG A 186 1.55 5.99 -28.06
CA ARG A 186 0.22 5.44 -28.34
C ARG A 186 -0.29 4.66 -27.14
N ILE A 187 -1.55 4.89 -26.75
CA ILE A 187 -2.17 4.20 -25.60
C ILE A 187 -2.23 2.68 -25.84
N GLN A 188 -2.43 2.27 -27.10
CA GLN A 188 -2.45 0.85 -27.47
C GLN A 188 -1.11 0.14 -27.21
N PHE A 189 0.02 0.84 -27.37
CA PHE A 189 1.34 0.29 -27.06
C PHE A 189 1.50 0.11 -25.54
N ILE A 190 1.02 1.08 -24.74
CA ILE A 190 1.00 0.96 -23.28
C ILE A 190 0.12 -0.22 -22.83
N ALA A 191 -1.06 -0.39 -23.45
CA ALA A 191 -1.99 -1.47 -23.14
C ALA A 191 -1.39 -2.86 -23.39
N GLN A 192 -0.72 -3.03 -24.53
CA GLN A 192 -0.02 -4.28 -24.87
C GLN A 192 1.10 -4.58 -23.87
N GLU A 193 1.83 -3.56 -23.43
CA GLU A 193 2.98 -3.78 -22.56
C GLU A 193 2.62 -3.96 -21.08
N LEU A 194 1.51 -3.36 -20.63
CA LEU A 194 0.95 -3.59 -19.30
C LEU A 194 -0.01 -4.79 -19.22
N ASN A 195 -0.34 -5.41 -20.34
CA ASN A 195 -1.28 -6.53 -20.47
C ASN A 195 -2.68 -6.23 -19.90
N ILE A 196 -3.22 -5.04 -20.21
CA ILE A 196 -4.53 -4.57 -19.73
C ILE A 196 -5.35 -3.95 -20.85
N ASP A 197 -6.66 -3.83 -20.63
CA ASP A 197 -7.56 -3.14 -21.57
C ASP A 197 -7.19 -1.66 -21.70
N ILE A 198 -7.38 -1.11 -22.89
CA ILE A 198 -7.20 0.30 -23.22
C ILE A 198 -7.99 1.18 -22.25
N ASN A 199 -9.21 0.79 -21.87
CA ASN A 199 -10.05 1.55 -20.94
C ASN A 199 -9.43 1.61 -19.53
N GLU A 200 -8.85 0.51 -19.05
CA GLU A 200 -8.14 0.49 -17.77
C GLU A 200 -6.87 1.33 -17.80
N VAL A 201 -6.13 1.31 -18.91
CA VAL A 201 -4.95 2.17 -19.11
C VAL A 201 -5.34 3.63 -19.01
N ILE A 202 -6.44 4.04 -19.65
CA ILE A 202 -6.93 5.43 -19.61
C ILE A 202 -7.29 5.82 -18.17
N ASN A 203 -8.04 4.98 -17.45
CA ASN A 203 -8.38 5.25 -16.05
C ASN A 203 -7.14 5.36 -15.15
N LEU A 204 -6.13 4.52 -15.40
CA LEU A 204 -4.87 4.54 -14.69
C LEU A 204 -4.08 5.81 -15.01
N LEU A 205 -4.00 6.21 -16.29
CA LEU A 205 -3.37 7.46 -16.72
C LEU A 205 -4.07 8.69 -16.13
N ILE A 206 -5.41 8.73 -16.12
CA ILE A 206 -6.17 9.82 -15.49
C ILE A 206 -5.82 9.93 -14.01
N SER A 207 -5.80 8.81 -13.28
CA SER A 207 -5.42 8.80 -11.87
C SER A 207 -4.00 9.33 -11.68
N CYS A 208 -3.04 8.87 -12.49
CA CYS A 208 -1.66 9.33 -12.43
C CYS A 208 -1.48 10.83 -12.73
N ILE A 209 -2.27 11.39 -13.65
CA ILE A 209 -2.24 12.82 -14.00
C ILE A 209 -2.85 13.65 -12.87
N LEU A 210 -3.96 13.20 -12.29
CA LEU A 210 -4.58 13.85 -11.14
C LEU A 210 -3.65 13.84 -9.91
N ASP A 211 -2.94 12.74 -9.70
CA ASP A 211 -1.93 12.58 -8.65
C ASP A 211 -0.62 13.35 -8.95
N GLN A 212 -0.55 14.08 -10.08
CA GLN A 212 0.62 14.84 -10.57
C GLN A 212 1.90 13.99 -10.74
N THR A 213 1.77 12.67 -10.81
CA THR A 213 2.91 11.76 -11.05
C THR A 213 3.35 11.76 -12.51
N ILE A 214 2.40 12.01 -13.43
CA ILE A 214 2.64 12.13 -14.86
C ILE A 214 2.20 13.51 -15.31
N LEU A 215 3.13 14.26 -15.92
CA LEU A 215 2.84 15.56 -16.52
C LEU A 215 2.58 15.34 -18.02
N GLY A 216 1.31 15.29 -18.39
CA GLY A 216 0.91 15.08 -19.77
C GLY A 216 -0.58 15.23 -19.99
N LYS A 217 -0.98 15.17 -21.26
CA LYS A 217 -2.35 15.28 -21.73
C LYS A 217 -2.70 14.03 -22.52
N ILE A 218 -3.94 13.57 -22.34
CA ILE A 218 -4.48 12.43 -23.08
C ILE A 218 -5.23 12.99 -24.29
N ASP A 219 -4.78 12.67 -25.49
CA ASP A 219 -5.54 12.87 -26.72
C ASP A 219 -6.41 11.63 -26.96
N GLN A 220 -7.69 11.74 -26.61
CA GLN A 220 -8.65 10.65 -26.75
C GLN A 220 -9.01 10.36 -28.21
N VAL A 221 -8.89 11.34 -29.12
CA VAL A 221 -9.25 11.17 -30.54
C VAL A 221 -8.17 10.37 -31.25
N ASN A 222 -6.90 10.71 -31.03
CA ASN A 222 -5.78 10.03 -31.65
C ASN A 222 -5.26 8.82 -30.83
N HIS A 223 -5.81 8.60 -29.63
CA HIS A 223 -5.35 7.59 -28.67
C HIS A 223 -3.85 7.70 -28.36
N VAL A 224 -3.39 8.93 -28.11
CA VAL A 224 -1.99 9.24 -27.80
C VAL A 224 -1.91 9.96 -26.46
N LEU A 225 -0.92 9.60 -25.65
CA LEU A 225 -0.49 10.39 -24.50
C LEU A 225 0.63 11.33 -24.95
N GLU A 226 0.40 12.63 -24.80
CA GLU A 226 1.41 13.67 -25.04
C GLU A 226 1.98 14.11 -23.69
N LEU A 227 3.31 14.06 -23.55
CA LEU A 227 4.00 14.45 -22.33
C LEU A 227 4.48 15.89 -22.46
N ASP A 228 4.25 16.69 -21.41
CA ASP A 228 4.70 18.07 -21.40
C ASP A 228 6.23 18.09 -21.26
N GLN A 229 6.94 18.51 -22.31
CA GLN A 229 8.36 18.77 -22.21
C GLN A 229 8.57 19.97 -21.26
N GLN A 230 9.41 19.79 -20.25
CA GLN A 230 9.72 20.76 -19.18
C GLN A 230 10.28 22.13 -19.65
N GLN A 231 10.38 22.37 -20.97
CA GLN A 231 10.95 23.58 -21.54
C GLN A 231 10.18 24.87 -21.20
N ASN A 232 8.90 24.79 -20.78
CA ASN A 232 8.07 25.97 -20.48
C ASN A 232 7.97 26.35 -18.98
N ILE A 233 8.62 25.63 -18.05
CA ILE A 233 8.39 25.84 -16.61
C ILE A 233 8.96 27.19 -16.12
N GLN A 234 10.13 27.62 -16.62
CA GLN A 234 10.73 28.91 -16.26
C GLN A 234 9.86 30.10 -16.73
N ASP A 235 9.34 30.02 -17.94
CA ASP A 235 8.44 31.04 -18.48
C ASP A 235 7.10 31.05 -17.75
N LEU A 236 6.56 29.88 -17.39
CA LEU A 236 5.30 29.78 -16.64
C LEU A 236 5.38 30.51 -15.29
N HIS A 237 6.48 30.35 -14.54
CA HIS A 237 6.67 31.05 -13.27
C HIS A 237 6.78 32.56 -13.45
N ARG A 238 7.44 33.01 -14.53
CA ARG A 238 7.55 34.43 -14.87
C ARG A 238 6.19 35.02 -15.23
N TYR A 239 5.39 34.34 -16.05
CA TYR A 239 4.03 34.78 -16.39
C TYR A 239 3.09 34.79 -15.19
N GLN A 240 3.19 33.79 -14.30
CA GLN A 240 2.42 33.77 -13.05
C GLN A 240 2.81 34.92 -12.10
N ALA A 241 4.10 35.24 -11.99
CA ALA A 241 4.57 36.37 -11.18
C ALA A 241 4.06 37.70 -11.74
N ILE A 242 4.15 37.90 -13.07
CA ILE A 242 3.62 39.10 -13.74
C ILE A 242 2.11 39.21 -13.52
N SER A 243 1.36 38.13 -13.71
CA SER A 243 -0.09 38.09 -13.47
C SER A 243 -0.44 38.50 -12.04
N LYS A 244 0.27 37.99 -11.03
CA LYS A 244 0.06 38.38 -9.62
C LYS A 244 0.32 39.87 -9.39
N VAL A 245 1.40 40.39 -9.94
CA VAL A 245 1.74 41.82 -9.84
C VAL A 245 0.66 42.68 -10.52
N THR A 246 0.21 42.29 -11.71
CA THR A 246 -0.87 42.99 -12.42
C THR A 246 -2.15 43.00 -11.59
N LEU A 247 -2.52 41.88 -10.97
CA LEU A 247 -3.71 41.77 -10.13
C LEU A 247 -3.61 42.68 -8.91
N GLN A 248 -2.47 42.69 -8.22
CA GLN A 248 -2.24 43.58 -7.09
C GLN A 248 -2.27 45.07 -7.46
N LEU A 249 -1.69 45.43 -8.61
CA LEU A 249 -1.76 46.80 -9.13
C LEU A 249 -3.19 47.21 -9.45
N GLN A 250 -3.99 46.31 -10.01
CA GLN A 250 -5.40 46.54 -10.30
C GLN A 250 -6.22 46.77 -9.02
N THR A 251 -5.97 45.97 -7.98
CA THR A 251 -6.59 46.17 -6.66
C THR A 251 -6.18 47.50 -6.06
N MET A 252 -4.89 47.85 -6.12
CA MET A 252 -4.37 49.12 -5.58
C MET A 252 -4.98 50.33 -6.32
N GLN A 253 -5.10 50.26 -7.64
CA GLN A 253 -5.76 51.27 -8.47
C GLN A 253 -7.22 51.45 -8.06
N GLN A 254 -7.96 50.35 -7.84
CA GLN A 254 -9.37 50.41 -7.40
C GLN A 254 -9.50 51.05 -6.01
N THR A 255 -8.62 50.71 -5.07
CA THR A 255 -8.62 51.29 -3.72
C THR A 255 -8.34 52.80 -3.74
N ILE A 256 -7.40 53.25 -4.55
CA ILE A 256 -7.10 54.68 -4.73
C ILE A 256 -8.32 55.40 -5.33
N LEU A 257 -8.92 54.86 -6.39
CA LEU A 257 -10.12 55.45 -7.01
C LEU A 257 -11.32 55.53 -6.04
N GLN A 258 -11.43 54.62 -5.08
CA GLN A 258 -12.45 54.68 -4.04
C GLN A 258 -12.17 55.73 -2.96
N GLN A 259 -10.91 56.08 -2.69
CA GLN A 259 -10.55 57.13 -1.72
C GLN A 259 -10.74 58.56 -2.28
N PHE A 260 -10.77 58.71 -3.60
CA PHE A 260 -10.97 60.00 -4.28
C PHE A 260 -12.42 60.22 -4.77
N LYS A 261 -13.36 59.38 -4.34
CA LYS A 261 -14.81 59.60 -4.42
C LYS A 261 -15.36 59.95 -3.05
#